data_AF-A0A4V1G3D5-F1
#
_entry.id   AF-A0A4V1G3D5-F1
#
_cell.length_a   1.000
_cell.length_b   1.000
_cell.length_c   1.000
_cell.angle_alpha   90.00
_cell.angle_beta   90.00
_cell.angle_gamma   90.00
#
_symmetry.space_group_name_H-M   'P 1'
#
loop_
_entity.id
_entity.type
_entity.pdbx_description
1 polymer ?
#
loop_
_entity_poly.entity_id
_entity_poly.type
_entity_poly.pdbx_seq_one_letter_code
_entity_poly.pdbx_strand_id
1 'polypeptide(L)'
;MRVGYSILKEIHNNEFTPEAKDYGLEDHEFIRMVKLLEKKGYLENILIVGDFFSLKQTKLTIKGIHFLAEHSDLDIHYPTSRSERIAWIQEDKRMYSNGAE
;
A
#
# COMPACT_ATOMS: atom_id res chain seq x y z
N MET A 1 6.24 -7.88 -0.19
CA MET A 1 5.92 -6.52 -0.68
C MET A 1 4.41 -6.21 -0.70
N ARG A 2 3.58 -6.97 0.03
CA ARG A 2 2.12 -6.93 -0.05
C ARG A 2 1.47 -5.59 0.34
N VAL A 3 2.00 -4.92 1.38
CA VAL A 3 1.48 -3.60 1.82
C VAL A 3 1.59 -2.55 0.72
N GLY A 4 2.80 -2.38 0.15
CA GLY A 4 3.04 -1.37 -0.88
C GLY A 4 2.22 -1.64 -2.13
N TYR A 5 2.15 -2.90 -2.56
CA TYR A 5 1.30 -3.30 -3.68
C TYR A 5 -0.17 -2.97 -3.44
N SER A 6 -0.70 -3.35 -2.27
CA SER A 6 -2.09 -3.10 -1.91
C SER A 6 -2.41 -1.61 -1.88
N ILE A 7 -1.59 -0.76 -1.24
CA ILE A 7 -1.79 0.70 -1.24
C ILE A 7 -1.87 1.25 -2.67
N LEU A 8 -0.96 0.84 -3.54
CA LEU A 8 -0.95 1.28 -4.95
C LEU A 8 -2.21 0.80 -5.69
N LYS A 9 -2.62 -0.46 -5.51
CA LYS A 9 -3.80 -1.03 -6.15
C LYS A 9 -5.07 -0.28 -5.77
N GLU A 10 -5.27 0.02 -4.49
CA GLU A 10 -6.47 0.72 -4.03
C GLU A 10 -6.55 2.17 -4.55
N ILE A 11 -5.42 2.87 -4.55
CA ILE A 11 -5.34 4.23 -5.15
C ILE A 11 -5.63 4.15 -6.65
N HIS A 12 -5.14 3.12 -7.34
CA HIS A 12 -5.36 2.93 -8.77
C HIS A 12 -6.83 2.65 -9.10
N ASN A 13 -7.48 1.75 -8.35
CA ASN A 13 -8.87 1.38 -8.55
C ASN A 13 -9.84 2.50 -8.14
N ASN A 14 -9.40 3.42 -7.27
CA ASN A 14 -10.17 4.55 -6.76
C ASN A 14 -11.52 4.13 -6.13
N GLU A 15 -11.60 2.91 -5.61
CA GLU A 15 -12.78 2.37 -4.93
C GLU A 15 -12.95 2.99 -3.54
N PHE A 16 -11.85 3.28 -2.85
CA PHE A 16 -11.82 4.04 -1.61
C PHE A 16 -10.43 4.62 -1.33
N THR A 17 -10.35 5.52 -0.35
CA THR A 17 -9.07 6.08 0.12
C THR A 17 -8.45 5.19 1.19
N PRO A 18 -7.25 4.61 0.96
CA PRO A 18 -6.58 3.75 1.93
C PRO A 18 -6.30 4.43 3.27
N GLU A 19 -6.55 3.73 4.37
CA GLU A 19 -6.24 4.19 5.73
C GLU A 19 -5.34 3.17 6.46
N ALA A 20 -4.59 3.62 7.46
CA ALA A 20 -3.64 2.78 8.20
C ALA A 20 -4.26 1.47 8.75
N LYS A 21 -5.50 1.57 9.26
CA LYS A 21 -6.26 0.44 9.79
C LYS A 21 -6.54 -0.67 8.77
N ASP A 22 -6.63 -0.34 7.48
CA ASP A 22 -6.89 -1.33 6.42
C ASP A 22 -5.68 -2.27 6.21
N TYR A 23 -4.53 -1.91 6.78
CA TYR A 23 -3.26 -2.63 6.67
C TYR A 23 -2.77 -3.15 8.03
N GLY A 24 -3.52 -2.91 9.11
CA GLY A 24 -3.09 -3.23 10.47
C GLY A 24 -1.83 -2.49 10.88
N LEU A 25 -1.71 -1.23 10.46
CA LEU A 25 -0.58 -0.33 10.75
C LEU A 25 -1.04 0.80 11.67
N GLU A 26 -0.10 1.37 12.42
CA GLU A 26 -0.31 2.68 13.03
C GLU A 26 -0.23 3.80 11.99
N ASP A 27 -0.91 4.93 12.24
CA ASP A 27 -0.96 6.07 11.31
C ASP A 27 0.44 6.54 10.89
N HIS A 28 1.37 6.58 11.84
CA HIS A 28 2.73 7.02 11.59
C HIS A 28 3.51 6.04 10.68
N GLU A 29 3.26 4.73 10.80
CA GLU A 29 3.85 3.70 9.94
C GLU A 29 3.28 3.79 8.51
N PHE A 30 1.97 3.97 8.41
CA PHE A 30 1.28 4.13 7.14
C PHE A 30 1.76 5.36 6.38
N ILE A 31 1.86 6.51 7.05
CA ILE A 31 2.39 7.75 6.46
C ILE A 31 3.83 7.56 5.98
N ARG A 32 4.69 6.88 6.77
CA ARG A 32 6.06 6.55 6.35
C ARG A 32 6.08 5.67 5.10
N MET A 33 5.20 4.68 5.02
CA MET A 33 5.09 3.80 3.86
C MET A 33 4.66 4.58 2.61
N VAL A 34 3.63 5.42 2.72
CA VAL A 34 3.16 6.26 1.60
C VAL A 34 4.28 7.21 1.14
N LYS A 35 4.96 7.89 2.06
CA LYS A 35 6.11 8.75 1.74
C LYS A 35 7.24 7.98 1.05
N LEU A 36 7.46 6.72 1.43
CA LEU A 36 8.43 5.86 0.76
C LEU A 36 8.01 5.53 -0.68
N LEU A 37 6.72 5.25 -0.92
CA LEU A 37 6.18 5.00 -2.26
C LEU A 37 6.29 6.24 -3.15
N GLU A 38 5.97 7.42 -2.60
CA GLU A 38 6.15 8.72 -3.26
C GLU A 38 7.62 8.97 -3.61
N LYS A 39 8.53 8.83 -2.63
CA LYS A 39 9.97 9.01 -2.82
C LYS A 39 10.55 8.05 -3.85
N LYS A 40 10.00 6.83 -3.96
CA LYS A 40 10.36 5.85 -5.00
C LYS A 40 9.75 6.18 -6.37
N GLY A 41 8.89 7.18 -6.45
CA GLY A 41 8.25 7.66 -7.67
C GLY A 41 7.08 6.81 -8.13
N TYR A 42 6.43 6.05 -7.24
CA TYR A 42 5.24 5.26 -7.57
C TYR A 42 3.94 6.04 -7.41
N LEU A 43 3.94 7.04 -6.53
CA LEU A 43 2.81 7.91 -6.24
C LEU A 43 3.18 9.37 -6.50
N GLU A 44 2.17 10.17 -6.81
CA GLU A 44 2.26 11.62 -6.93
C GLU A 44 1.01 12.29 -6.31
N ASN A 45 1.10 13.58 -6.01
CA ASN A 45 0.01 14.39 -5.45
C ASN A 45 -0.47 13.92 -4.07
N ILE A 46 0.45 13.57 -3.17
CA ILE A 46 0.13 13.34 -1.75
C ILE A 46 0.09 14.70 -1.05
N LEU A 47 -1.01 14.99 -0.33
CA LEU A 47 -1.17 16.25 0.37
C LEU A 47 -0.71 16.10 1.82
N ILE A 48 0.29 16.91 2.21
CA ILE A 48 0.83 16.94 3.57
C ILE A 48 0.99 18.41 3.99
N VAL A 49 0.28 18.82 5.04
CA VAL A 49 0.34 20.19 5.58
C VAL A 49 0.33 20.13 7.11
N GLY A 50 1.48 20.35 7.74
CA GLY A 50 1.63 20.14 9.19
C GLY A 50 1.31 18.68 9.55
N ASP A 51 0.34 18.49 10.45
CA ASP A 51 -0.16 17.18 10.85
C ASP A 51 -1.27 16.64 9.93
N PHE A 52 -1.73 17.44 8.95
CA PHE A 52 -2.74 17.00 8.00
C PHE A 52 -2.12 16.15 6.88
N PHE A 53 -2.70 14.98 6.65
CA PHE A 53 -2.30 14.03 5.61
C PHE A 53 -3.54 13.58 4.81
N SER A 54 -3.46 13.61 3.48
CA SER A 54 -4.57 13.17 2.61
C SER A 54 -4.09 12.53 1.31
N LEU A 55 -4.74 11.42 0.97
CA LEU A 55 -4.53 10.66 -0.27
C LEU A 55 -5.59 10.94 -1.35
N LYS A 56 -6.53 11.86 -1.10
CA LYS A 56 -7.73 12.04 -1.95
C LYS A 56 -7.42 12.42 -3.40
N GLN A 57 -6.32 13.13 -3.64
CA GLN A 57 -5.88 13.56 -4.98
C GLN A 57 -4.68 12.75 -5.49
N THR A 58 -4.25 11.76 -4.71
CA THR A 58 -3.07 10.96 -5.02
C THR A 58 -3.33 10.07 -6.22
N LYS A 59 -2.33 9.97 -7.10
CA LYS A 59 -2.39 9.13 -8.30
C LYS A 59 -1.13 8.28 -8.39
N LEU A 60 -1.25 7.19 -9.15
CA LEU A 60 -0.08 6.42 -9.55
C LEU A 60 0.62 7.11 -10.70
N THR A 61 1.94 7.12 -10.64
CA THR A 61 2.76 7.44 -11.81
C THR A 61 2.77 6.27 -12.79
N ILE A 62 3.32 6.46 -14.00
CA ILE A 62 3.57 5.37 -14.96
C ILE A 62 4.40 4.26 -14.30
N LYS A 63 5.39 4.63 -13.49
CA LYS A 63 6.22 3.68 -12.75
C LYS A 63 5.41 2.88 -11.73
N GLY A 64 4.46 3.52 -11.04
CA GLY A 64 3.54 2.84 -10.12
C GLY A 64 2.65 1.83 -10.85
N ILE A 65 2.14 2.19 -12.03
CA ILE A 65 1.32 1.29 -12.86
C ILE A 65 2.15 0.08 -13.33
N HIS A 66 3.38 0.32 -13.80
CA HIS A 66 4.30 -0.76 -14.19
C HIS A 66 4.60 -1.70 -13.02
N PHE A 67 4.83 -1.15 -11.82
CA PHE A 67 5.04 -1.95 -10.62
C PHE A 67 3.86 -2.89 -10.33
N LEU A 68 2.61 -2.41 -10.50
CA LEU A 68 1.42 -3.25 -10.33
C LEU A 68 1.37 -4.38 -11.37
N ALA A 69 1.73 -4.10 -12.62
CA ALA A 69 1.75 -5.11 -13.68
C ALA A 69 2.83 -6.18 -13.45
N GLU A 70 4.02 -5.78 -13.02
CA GLU A 70 5.16 -6.66 -12.70
C GLU A 70 4.86 -7.61 -11.53
N HIS A 71 3.98 -7.20 -10.61
CA HIS A 71 3.57 -7.97 -9.44
C HIS A 71 2.11 -8.43 -9.53
N SER A 72 1.63 -8.70 -10.74
CA SER A 72 0.26 -9.17 -10.99
C SER A 72 -0.02 -10.55 -10.39
N ASP A 73 1.01 -11.32 -10.03
CA ASP A 73 0.90 -12.55 -9.26
C ASP A 73 0.26 -12.33 -7.88
N LEU A 74 0.49 -11.17 -7.27
CA LEU A 74 -0.15 -10.78 -6.01
C LEU A 74 -1.66 -10.54 -6.17
N ASP A 75 -2.13 -10.31 -7.41
CA ASP A 75 -3.53 -10.06 -7.69
C ASP A 75 -4.39 -11.33 -7.60
N ILE A 76 -3.79 -12.48 -7.92
CA ILE A 76 -4.48 -13.79 -7.99
C ILE A 76 -5.14 -14.14 -6.65
N HIS A 77 -4.50 -13.75 -5.54
CA HIS A 77 -4.96 -13.99 -4.18
C HIS A 77 -5.27 -12.69 -3.45
N TYR A 78 -5.57 -11.61 -4.20
CA TYR A 78 -5.86 -10.33 -3.58
C TYR A 78 -7.20 -10.38 -2.82
N PRO A 79 -7.21 -10.03 -1.53
CA PRO A 79 -8.42 -10.13 -0.72
C PRO A 79 -9.44 -9.06 -1.10
N THR A 80 -10.71 -9.47 -1.15
CA THR A 80 -11.84 -8.59 -1.48
C THR A 80 -12.34 -7.83 -0.27
N SER A 81 -12.12 -8.34 0.96
CA SER A 81 -12.51 -7.66 2.19
C SER A 81 -11.33 -7.03 2.93
N ARG A 82 -11.60 -5.93 3.65
CA ARG A 82 -10.60 -5.23 4.49
C ARG A 82 -10.04 -6.13 5.59
N SER A 83 -10.87 -6.98 6.19
CA SER A 83 -10.46 -7.90 7.25
C SER A 83 -9.48 -8.96 6.75
N GLU A 84 -9.72 -9.53 5.57
CA GLU A 84 -8.82 -10.51 4.95
C GLU A 84 -7.52 -9.86 4.46
N ARG A 85 -7.56 -8.58 4.09
CA ARG A 85 -6.38 -7.81 3.67
C ARG A 85 -5.31 -7.77 4.75
N ILE A 86 -5.70 -7.53 5.99
CA ILE A 86 -4.76 -7.52 7.12
C ILE A 86 -4.09 -8.91 7.24
N ALA A 87 -4.86 -9.99 7.17
CA ALA A 87 -4.32 -11.34 7.25
C ALA A 87 -3.35 -11.65 6.10
N TRP A 88 -3.72 -11.29 4.87
CA TRP A 88 -2.89 -11.44 3.68
C TRP A 88 -1.57 -10.67 3.79
N ILE A 89 -1.61 -9.43 4.30
CA ILE A 89 -0.40 -8.62 4.55
C ILE A 89 0.51 -9.26 5.62
N GLN A 90 -0.06 -9.81 6.68
CA GLN A 90 0.70 -10.37 7.81
C GLN A 90 1.44 -11.65 7.44
N GLU A 91 1.02 -12.35 6.39
CA GLU A 91 1.73 -13.53 5.89
C GLU A 91 3.12 -13.19 5.34
N ASP A 92 3.31 -12.01 4.73
CA ASP A 92 4.65 -11.51 4.39
C ASP A 92 5.50 -11.39 5.65
N LYS A 93 4.98 -10.77 6.71
CA LYS A 93 5.72 -10.60 7.98
C LYS A 93 6.12 -11.95 8.60
N ARG A 94 5.25 -12.95 8.52
CA ARG A 94 5.54 -14.32 9.01
C ARG A 94 6.63 -15.01 8.21
N MET A 95 6.62 -14.88 6.88
CA MET A 95 7.65 -15.50 6.03
C MET A 95 9.04 -14.90 6.26
N TYR A 96 9.14 -13.59 6.52
CA TYR A 96 10.43 -12.96 6.86
C TYR A 96 10.90 -13.28 8.27
N SER A 97 10.00 -13.44 9.25
CA SER A 97 10.37 -13.83 10.61
C SER A 97 10.81 -15.30 10.72
N ASN A 98 10.27 -16.18 9.86
CA ASN A 98 10.60 -17.62 9.85
C ASN A 98 11.82 -17.95 8.96
N GLY A 99 12.38 -16.97 8.25
CA GLY A 99 13.58 -17.13 7.41
C GLY A 99 14.87 -16.61 8.06
N ALA A 100 14.81 -16.23 9.35
CA ALA A 100 15.97 -15.89 10.17
C ALA A 100 16.33 -17.09 11.07
N GLU A 101 16.71 -18.20 10.45
CA GLU A 101 17.45 -19.31 11.06
C GLU A 101 18.75 -19.56 10.27
#